data_AF-A0A7J6NM59-F1
#
_entry.id   AF-A0A7J6NM59-F1
#
_cell.length_a   1.000
_cell.length_b   1.000
_cell.length_c   1.000
_cell.angle_alpha   90.00
_cell.angle_beta   90.00
_cell.angle_gamma   90.00
#
_symmetry.space_group_name_H-M   'P 1'
#
loop_
_entity.id
_entity.type
_entity.pdbx_description
1 polymer ?
#
loop_
_entity_poly.entity_id
_entity_poly.type
_entity_poly.pdbx_seq_one_letter_code
_entity_poly.pdbx_strand_id
1 'polypeptide(L)'
;MALGCFIGPAGLTTEIDFAYLNDPANAAAVTPDLLSTVLNYTWVVEEGFTGVSSRHFSENADPQYDAFQSAFPLDSGTSWSFFAMVALWFPACTGIMAGSNRSSELKDPKRSIPTGTLFAQLSTSIIYLCFCFLYGSTADRKLLLHDRFFASTSAWPVREVVVYGVLASSLGAALQSLTSATRLLTAIATDGMLAPFLNCFRHRDGKEPYPSLALATVICKNL
;
A
#
# COMPACT_ATOMS: atom_id res chain seq x y z
N MET A 1 -9.17 -14.59 -0.77
CA MET A 1 -10.36 -14.29 0.05
C MET A 1 -10.05 -14.69 1.47
N ALA A 2 -9.48 -13.75 2.23
CA ALA A 2 -9.31 -13.82 3.67
C ALA A 2 -9.67 -12.40 4.15
N LEU A 3 -10.78 -12.30 4.88
CA LEU A 3 -11.18 -11.07 5.54
C LEU A 3 -10.14 -10.73 6.60
N GLY A 4 -9.78 -9.45 6.67
CA GLY A 4 -8.66 -8.94 7.45
C GLY A 4 -8.69 -9.41 8.91
N CYS A 5 -7.55 -9.97 9.33
CA CYS A 5 -7.22 -10.19 10.72
C CYS A 5 -6.91 -8.82 11.35
N PHE A 6 -7.79 -8.33 12.22
CA PHE A 6 -7.50 -7.17 13.08
C PHE A 6 -6.66 -7.66 14.26
N ILE A 7 -5.43 -7.16 14.39
CA ILE A 7 -4.49 -7.51 15.45
C ILE A 7 -4.55 -6.43 16.52
N GLY A 8 -4.95 -6.80 17.75
CA GLY A 8 -4.91 -5.94 18.94
C GLY A 8 -3.58 -6.01 19.71
N PRO A 9 -3.33 -5.09 20.67
CA PRO A 9 -2.00 -4.71 21.15
C PRO A 9 -1.37 -5.68 22.17
N ALA A 10 -1.75 -6.95 22.18
CA ALA A 10 -1.20 -7.95 23.10
C ALA A 10 -0.70 -9.23 22.42
N GLY A 11 -0.67 -9.31 21.09
CA GLY A 11 -0.22 -10.53 20.39
C GLY A 11 -1.09 -11.77 20.68
N LEU A 12 -2.25 -11.60 21.32
CA LEU A 12 -3.25 -12.64 21.50
C LEU A 12 -4.20 -12.56 20.30
N THR A 13 -4.26 -13.63 19.51
CA THR A 13 -5.34 -13.88 18.55
C THR A 13 -6.63 -14.09 19.33
N THR A 14 -7.27 -13.03 19.80
CA THR A 14 -8.61 -13.12 20.37
C THR A 14 -9.60 -12.85 19.27
N GLU A 15 -10.23 -13.91 18.77
CA GLU A 15 -11.62 -13.81 18.34
C GLU A 15 -12.34 -13.01 19.42
N ILE A 16 -12.91 -11.86 19.06
CA ILE A 16 -13.86 -11.18 19.93
C ILE A 16 -15.11 -12.06 19.90
N ASP A 17 -15.12 -13.07 20.75
CA ASP A 17 -16.25 -13.94 20.93
C ASP A 17 -17.37 -13.09 21.55
N PHE A 18 -18.48 -12.94 20.84
CA PHE A 18 -19.67 -12.22 21.29
C PHE A 18 -20.20 -12.78 22.64
N ALA A 19 -19.73 -13.97 23.05
CA ALA A 19 -19.97 -14.58 24.35
C ALA A 19 -19.34 -13.82 25.53
N TYR A 20 -18.19 -13.16 25.38
CA TYR A 20 -17.53 -12.43 26.48
C TYR A 20 -18.28 -11.14 26.86
N LEU A 21 -19.03 -10.58 25.92
CA LEU A 21 -19.95 -9.45 26.13
C LEU A 21 -21.28 -9.86 26.78
N ASN A 22 -21.56 -11.15 26.92
CA ASN A 22 -22.86 -11.67 27.36
C ASN A 22 -22.83 -12.30 28.78
N ASP A 23 -21.71 -12.18 29.50
CA ASP A 23 -21.59 -12.65 30.88
C ASP A 23 -22.14 -11.59 31.87
N PRO A 24 -23.22 -11.89 32.62
CA PRO A 24 -23.86 -10.93 33.52
C PRO A 24 -22.96 -10.50 34.69
N ALA A 25 -21.84 -11.19 34.96
CA ALA A 25 -20.87 -10.78 35.98
C ALA A 25 -20.02 -9.56 35.56
N ASN A 26 -19.80 -9.36 34.25
CA ASN A 26 -18.97 -8.28 33.71
C ASN A 26 -19.78 -7.06 33.25
N ALA A 27 -21.11 -7.19 33.14
CA ALA A 27 -22.02 -6.11 32.76
C ALA A 27 -22.08 -4.95 33.78
N ALA A 28 -21.69 -5.17 35.03
CA ALA A 28 -21.71 -4.14 36.07
C ALA A 28 -20.54 -3.15 36.00
N ALA A 29 -19.45 -3.48 35.28
CA ALA A 29 -18.33 -2.57 35.06
C ALA A 29 -18.56 -1.61 33.88
N VAL A 30 -19.66 -1.78 33.13
CA VAL A 30 -20.00 -1.00 31.94
C VAL A 30 -21.11 0.00 32.29
N THR A 31 -20.77 1.03 33.06
CA THR A 31 -21.58 2.26 33.17
C THR A 31 -20.67 3.47 32.93
N PRO A 32 -21.21 4.63 32.52
CA PRO A 32 -21.78 4.89 31.22
C PRO A 32 -21.00 6.04 30.57
N ASP A 33 -19.93 5.74 29.85
CA ASP A 33 -19.33 6.73 28.97
C ASP A 33 -18.88 6.03 27.69
N LEU A 34 -19.83 5.69 26.83
CA LEU A 34 -19.53 5.29 25.46
C LEU A 34 -18.69 6.36 24.75
N LEU A 35 -18.88 7.65 25.09
CA LEU A 35 -18.05 8.73 24.59
C LEU A 35 -16.63 8.70 25.17
N SER A 36 -16.44 8.50 26.48
CA SER A 36 -15.07 8.40 27.03
C SER A 36 -14.39 7.10 26.59
N THR A 37 -15.14 6.01 26.43
CA THR A 37 -14.63 4.73 25.92
C THR A 37 -14.25 4.85 24.45
N VAL A 38 -15.11 5.44 23.60
CA VAL A 38 -14.79 5.70 22.18
C VAL A 38 -13.65 6.72 22.06
N LEU A 39 -13.65 7.79 22.85
CA LEU A 39 -12.56 8.77 22.87
C LEU A 39 -11.24 8.14 23.32
N ASN A 40 -11.25 7.29 24.35
CA ASN A 40 -10.06 6.61 24.86
C ASN A 40 -9.57 5.51 23.89
N TYR A 41 -10.47 4.85 23.14
CA TYR A 41 -10.10 3.96 22.04
C TYR A 41 -9.57 4.72 20.80
N THR A 42 -10.04 5.95 20.53
CA THR A 42 -9.50 6.77 19.42
C THR A 42 -8.11 7.37 19.71
N TRP A 43 -7.74 7.53 20.99
CA TRP A 43 -6.50 8.19 21.42
C TRP A 43 -5.58 7.30 22.24
N VAL A 44 -5.55 5.98 22.00
CA VAL A 44 -4.41 5.16 22.45
C VAL A 44 -3.18 5.69 21.71
N VAL A 45 -2.43 6.56 22.38
CA VAL A 45 -1.08 6.94 21.99
C VAL A 45 -0.26 5.69 22.21
N GLU A 46 0.12 5.01 21.13
CA GLU A 46 1.04 3.88 21.26
C GLU A 46 2.34 4.39 21.90
N GLU A 47 2.83 3.67 22.89
CA GLU A 47 4.09 4.01 23.57
C GLU A 47 5.19 4.19 22.52
N GLY A 48 5.72 5.40 22.41
CA GLY A 48 6.78 5.76 21.46
C GLY A 48 6.39 6.77 20.36
N PHE A 49 5.13 7.19 20.27
CA PHE A 49 4.73 8.34 19.42
C PHE A 49 4.77 9.64 20.22
N THR A 50 5.86 10.41 20.10
CA THR A 50 6.09 11.61 20.93
C THR A 50 6.10 12.92 20.13
N GLY A 51 5.80 12.87 18.83
CA GLY A 51 5.91 14.03 17.94
C GLY A 51 7.32 14.22 17.36
N VAL A 52 7.47 15.22 16.50
CA VAL A 52 8.73 15.49 15.77
C VAL A 52 9.86 15.85 16.74
N SER A 53 10.88 15.00 16.79
CA SER A 53 12.06 15.13 17.64
C SER A 53 13.33 14.82 16.86
N SER A 54 14.36 15.66 17.04
CA SER A 54 15.68 15.43 16.44
C SER A 54 16.39 14.20 17.04
N ARG A 55 16.07 13.86 18.29
CA ARG A 55 16.62 12.70 18.98
C ARG A 55 16.19 11.40 18.29
N HIS A 56 14.89 11.25 18.03
CA HIS A 56 14.35 10.10 17.31
C HIS A 56 14.98 9.94 15.93
N PHE A 57 15.19 11.05 15.22
CA PHE A 57 15.85 11.02 13.92
C PHE A 57 17.29 10.48 14.02
N SER A 58 18.06 10.92 15.03
CA SER A 58 19.42 10.41 15.23
C SER A 58 19.45 8.94 15.63
N GLU A 59 18.50 8.48 16.45
CA GLU A 59 18.40 7.08 16.88
C GLU A 59 17.88 6.16 15.75
N ASN A 60 17.13 6.73 14.80
CA ASN A 60 16.60 6.02 13.63
C ASN A 60 17.53 6.06 12.39
N ALA A 61 18.63 6.81 12.43
CA ALA A 61 19.50 7.00 11.27
C ALA A 61 20.23 5.72 10.83
N ASP A 62 20.53 4.80 11.75
CA ASP A 62 21.21 3.55 11.42
C ASP A 62 20.30 2.56 10.68
N PRO A 63 20.81 1.75 9.73
CA PRO A 63 19.99 0.84 8.94
C PRO A 63 19.44 -0.38 9.71
N GLN A 64 20.22 -0.93 10.65
CA GLN A 64 19.89 -2.11 11.49
C GLN A 64 19.07 -3.22 10.79
N TYR A 65 19.61 -3.80 9.72
CA TYR A 65 18.93 -4.87 8.96
C TYR A 65 18.61 -6.12 9.81
N ASP A 66 19.40 -6.41 10.84
CA ASP A 66 19.15 -7.54 11.76
C ASP A 66 17.86 -7.34 12.58
N ALA A 67 17.60 -6.11 13.03
CA ALA A 67 16.35 -5.77 13.72
C ALA A 67 15.16 -5.91 12.77
N PHE A 68 15.32 -5.49 11.51
CA PHE A 68 14.29 -5.66 10.49
C PHE A 68 14.05 -7.15 10.16
N GLN A 69 15.08 -8.00 10.15
CA GLN A 69 14.94 -9.45 9.99
C GLN A 69 14.12 -10.08 11.12
N SER A 70 14.29 -9.61 12.36
CA SER A 70 13.51 -10.11 13.48
C SER A 70 12.02 -9.73 13.41
N ALA A 71 11.72 -8.55 12.85
CA ALA A 71 10.34 -8.08 12.65
C ALA A 71 9.69 -8.68 11.38
N PHE A 72 10.48 -8.90 10.32
CA PHE A 72 10.06 -9.38 9.02
C PHE A 72 10.94 -10.56 8.59
N PRO A 73 10.71 -11.78 9.12
CA PRO A 73 11.53 -12.93 8.75
C PRO A 73 11.32 -13.29 7.27
N LEU A 74 12.42 -13.38 6.53
CA LEU A 74 12.46 -13.96 5.17
C LEU A 74 12.66 -15.48 5.26
N ASP A 75 12.31 -16.19 4.18
CA ASP A 75 12.52 -17.64 4.07
C ASP A 75 13.97 -18.04 4.36
N SER A 76 14.11 -19.25 4.92
CA SER A 76 15.36 -19.78 5.47
C SER A 76 16.53 -19.68 4.49
N GLY A 77 17.45 -18.75 4.78
CA GLY A 77 18.67 -18.51 4.01
C GLY A 77 18.82 -17.10 3.42
N THR A 78 17.77 -16.28 3.48
CA THR A 78 17.82 -14.90 2.96
C THR A 78 17.79 -13.90 4.10
N SER A 79 18.74 -12.96 4.12
CA SER A 79 18.73 -11.83 5.05
C SER A 79 18.40 -10.52 4.33
N TRP A 80 17.82 -9.58 5.09
CA TRP A 80 17.67 -8.22 4.60
C TRP A 80 19.02 -7.58 4.34
N SER A 81 19.14 -6.97 3.16
CA SER A 81 20.30 -6.21 2.72
C SER A 81 19.83 -4.92 2.06
N PHE A 82 20.76 -3.99 1.81
CA PHE A 82 20.45 -2.76 1.09
C PHE A 82 19.71 -3.03 -0.24
N PHE A 83 20.20 -3.99 -1.03
CA PHE A 83 19.57 -4.33 -2.31
C PHE A 83 18.20 -4.99 -2.15
N ALA A 84 17.98 -5.75 -1.08
CA ALA A 84 16.64 -6.30 -0.77
C ALA A 84 15.64 -5.16 -0.44
N MET A 85 16.07 -4.14 0.29
CA MET A 85 15.24 -2.95 0.57
C MET A 85 14.94 -2.16 -0.70
N VAL A 86 15.94 -1.97 -1.57
CA VAL A 86 15.73 -1.32 -2.86
C VAL A 86 14.75 -2.11 -3.72
N ALA A 87 14.87 -3.44 -3.76
CA ALA A 87 13.94 -4.30 -4.51
C ALA A 87 12.51 -4.21 -3.98
N LEU A 88 12.33 -4.12 -2.66
CA LEU A 88 11.03 -3.91 -2.01
C LEU A 88 10.43 -2.54 -2.33
N TRP A 89 11.26 -1.49 -2.37
CA TRP A 89 10.83 -0.12 -2.66
C TRP A 89 10.63 0.18 -4.15
N PHE A 90 11.33 -0.54 -5.03
CA PHE A 90 11.34 -0.29 -6.47
C PHE A 90 9.96 -0.16 -7.12
N PRO A 91 8.95 -1.03 -6.82
CA PRO A 91 7.60 -0.89 -7.36
C PRO A 91 6.97 0.48 -7.10
N ALA A 92 7.29 1.15 -5.99
CA ALA A 92 6.76 2.47 -5.65
C ALA A 92 7.23 3.58 -6.61
N CYS A 93 8.39 3.41 -7.26
CA CYS A 93 8.91 4.36 -8.25
C CYS A 93 8.53 4.03 -9.69
N THR A 94 7.84 2.92 -9.91
CA THR A 94 7.37 2.55 -11.25
C THR A 94 6.12 3.36 -11.65
N GLY A 95 5.65 3.18 -12.88
CA GLY A 95 4.44 3.85 -13.37
C GLY A 95 4.67 5.15 -14.15
N ILE A 96 5.93 5.49 -14.45
CA ILE A 96 6.30 6.67 -15.26
C ILE A 96 5.59 6.71 -16.63
N MET A 97 5.26 5.54 -17.18
CA MET A 97 4.60 5.41 -18.48
C MET A 97 3.09 5.68 -18.44
N ALA A 98 2.46 5.81 -17.26
CA ALA A 98 1.02 6.03 -17.14
C ALA A 98 0.56 7.30 -17.88
N GLY A 99 1.39 8.36 -17.93
CA GLY A 99 1.08 9.59 -18.64
C GLY A 99 1.03 9.45 -20.17
N SER A 100 1.79 8.51 -20.73
CA SER A 100 1.81 8.26 -22.19
C SER A 100 0.55 7.53 -22.69
N ASN A 101 -0.14 6.82 -21.80
CA ASN A 101 -1.34 6.04 -22.10
C ASN A 101 -2.55 6.92 -22.51
N ARG A 102 -2.46 8.24 -22.33
CA ARG A 102 -3.47 9.24 -22.75
C ARG A 102 -2.99 10.19 -23.85
N SER A 103 -1.84 9.90 -24.46
CA SER A 103 -1.18 10.78 -25.44
C SER A 103 -2.05 11.22 -26.62
N SER A 104 -3.04 10.42 -27.04
CA SER A 104 -3.96 10.74 -28.14
C SER A 104 -4.97 11.84 -27.82
N GLU A 105 -5.24 12.08 -26.53
CA GLU A 105 -6.20 13.10 -26.07
C GLU A 105 -5.53 14.46 -25.80
N LEU A 106 -4.20 14.53 -25.87
CA LEU A 106 -3.46 15.74 -25.56
C LEU A 106 -3.37 16.69 -26.77
N LYS A 107 -3.52 17.99 -26.51
CA LYS A 107 -3.33 19.05 -27.51
C LYS A 107 -1.91 19.03 -28.11
N ASP A 108 -0.89 18.87 -27.28
CA ASP A 108 0.53 18.88 -27.68
C ASP A 108 1.34 17.76 -26.96
N PRO A 109 1.20 16.48 -27.37
CA PRO A 109 1.78 15.34 -26.65
C PRO A 109 3.31 15.39 -26.56
N LYS A 110 3.99 15.91 -27.60
CA LYS A 110 5.47 16.01 -27.64
C LYS A 110 6.06 16.86 -26.52
N ARG A 111 5.32 17.86 -26.04
CA ARG A 111 5.74 18.74 -24.94
C ARG A 111 5.16 18.28 -23.60
N SER A 112 3.88 17.94 -23.58
CA SER A 112 3.16 17.66 -22.33
C SER A 112 3.56 16.34 -21.68
N ILE A 113 3.91 15.31 -22.46
CA ILE A 113 4.37 14.02 -21.90
C ILE A 113 5.67 14.20 -21.11
N PRO A 114 6.78 14.72 -21.67
CA PRO A 114 8.03 14.83 -20.93
C PRO A 114 7.93 15.81 -19.75
N THR A 115 7.25 16.95 -19.92
CA THR A 115 7.08 17.92 -18.84
C THR A 115 6.23 17.35 -17.71
N GLY A 116 5.07 16.76 -18.00
CA GLY A 116 4.19 16.19 -16.98
C GLY A 116 4.85 15.05 -16.21
N THR A 117 5.58 14.18 -16.92
CA THR A 117 6.29 13.05 -16.33
C THR A 117 7.39 13.51 -15.36
N LEU A 118 8.20 14.51 -15.75
CA LEU A 118 9.26 15.03 -14.91
C LEU A 118 8.72 15.70 -13.64
N PHE A 119 7.67 16.53 -13.77
CA PHE A 119 7.03 17.14 -12.60
C PHE A 119 6.42 16.10 -11.66
N ALA A 120 5.71 15.09 -12.20
CA ALA A 120 5.15 14.03 -11.38
C ALA A 120 6.23 13.24 -10.61
N GLN A 121 7.35 12.93 -11.27
CA GLN A 121 8.47 12.24 -10.63
C GLN A 121 9.13 13.09 -9.53
N LEU A 122 9.33 14.38 -9.77
CA LEU A 122 9.91 15.29 -8.78
C LEU A 122 8.97 15.47 -7.58
N SER A 123 7.67 15.67 -7.81
CA SER A 123 6.69 15.84 -6.74
C SER A 123 6.59 14.60 -5.85
N THR A 124 6.53 13.40 -6.43
CA THR A 124 6.49 12.15 -5.65
C THR A 124 7.78 11.91 -4.87
N SER A 125 8.93 12.20 -5.48
CA SER A 125 10.24 12.09 -4.81
C SER A 125 10.33 13.00 -3.58
N ILE A 126 9.86 14.25 -3.69
CA ILE A 126 9.82 15.20 -2.56
C ILE A 126 8.90 14.65 -1.45
N ILE A 127 7.71 14.18 -1.80
CA ILE A 127 6.75 13.62 -0.83
C ILE A 127 7.36 12.42 -0.09
N TYR A 128 8.02 11.49 -0.79
CA TYR A 128 8.68 10.36 -0.15
C TYR A 128 9.79 10.77 0.81
N LEU A 129 10.63 11.74 0.42
CA LEU A 129 11.67 12.26 1.31
C LEU A 129 11.05 12.92 2.56
N CYS A 130 10.00 13.72 2.39
CA CYS A 130 9.29 14.32 3.52
C CYS A 130 8.77 13.26 4.49
N PHE A 131 8.14 12.18 4.00
CA PHE A 131 7.67 11.09 4.87
C PHE A 131 8.81 10.34 5.56
N CYS A 132 9.93 10.08 4.88
CA CYS A 132 11.11 9.50 5.52
C CYS A 132 11.60 10.34 6.70
N PHE A 133 11.72 11.67 6.53
CA PHE A 133 12.12 12.57 7.61
C PHE A 133 11.09 12.64 8.74
N LEU A 134 9.79 12.71 8.41
CA LEU A 134 8.72 12.79 9.40
C LEU A 134 8.62 11.51 10.23
N TYR A 135 8.60 10.33 9.60
CA TYR A 135 8.51 9.06 10.33
C TYR A 135 9.77 8.78 11.16
N GLY A 136 10.95 9.06 10.61
CA GLY A 136 12.21 8.91 11.36
C GLY A 136 12.32 9.85 12.57
N SER A 137 11.65 11.01 12.57
CA SER A 137 11.69 11.96 13.68
C SER A 137 10.53 11.84 14.68
N THR A 138 9.44 11.16 14.32
CA THR A 138 8.19 11.21 15.11
C THR A 138 7.99 10.00 16.04
N ALA A 139 8.60 8.85 15.72
CA ALA A 139 8.38 7.60 16.43
C ALA A 139 9.68 6.85 16.76
N ASP A 140 9.62 6.10 17.85
CA ASP A 140 10.67 5.14 18.22
C ASP A 140 10.82 4.03 17.16
N ARG A 141 12.05 3.56 16.96
CA ARG A 141 12.36 2.47 16.02
C ARG A 141 11.52 1.22 16.23
N LYS A 142 11.30 0.86 17.50
CA LYS A 142 10.53 -0.35 17.87
C LYS A 142 9.10 -0.27 17.36
N LEU A 143 8.50 0.92 17.44
CA LEU A 143 7.17 1.21 16.94
C LEU A 143 7.11 1.10 15.42
N LEU A 144 8.06 1.72 14.72
CA LEU A 144 8.16 1.66 13.26
C LEU A 144 8.38 0.24 12.71
N LEU A 145 9.03 -0.65 13.48
CA LEU A 145 9.26 -2.03 13.08
C LEU A 145 8.06 -2.95 13.34
N HIS A 146 7.27 -2.71 14.38
CA HIS A 146 6.17 -3.59 14.77
C HIS A 146 4.81 -3.12 14.22
N ASP A 147 4.59 -1.81 14.11
CA ASP A 147 3.34 -1.26 13.60
C ASP A 147 3.35 -1.17 12.05
N ARG A 148 2.64 -2.10 11.43
CA ARG A 148 2.46 -2.16 9.97
C ARG A 148 1.56 -1.04 9.43
N PHE A 149 0.76 -0.40 10.28
CA PHE A 149 -0.19 0.64 9.92
C PHE A 149 0.12 1.96 10.62
N PHE A 150 1.41 2.24 10.87
CA PHE A 150 1.86 3.49 11.50
C PHE A 150 1.29 4.75 10.83
N ALA A 151 1.08 4.72 9.51
CA ALA A 151 0.42 5.80 8.78
C ALA A 151 -1.00 6.10 9.29
N SER A 152 -1.78 5.07 9.68
CA SER A 152 -3.11 5.22 10.27
C SER A 152 -3.04 5.64 11.74
N THR A 153 -2.06 5.13 12.50
CA THR A 153 -1.79 5.53 13.89
C THR A 153 -1.46 7.03 14.00
N SER A 154 -0.68 7.55 13.04
CA SER A 154 -0.30 8.98 12.98
C SER A 154 -1.37 9.91 12.37
N ALA A 155 -2.49 9.38 11.89
CA ALA A 155 -3.47 10.14 11.13
C ALA A 155 -4.39 10.99 12.02
N TRP A 156 -4.53 12.27 11.65
CA TRP A 156 -5.46 13.21 12.26
C TRP A 156 -6.43 13.74 11.19
N PRO A 157 -7.77 13.84 11.43
CA PRO A 157 -8.48 13.72 12.71
C PRO A 157 -9.09 12.32 13.01
N VAL A 158 -9.14 11.42 12.03
CA VAL A 158 -9.68 10.05 12.19
C VAL A 158 -8.78 9.03 11.53
N ARG A 159 -8.37 8.01 12.29
CA ARG A 159 -7.45 6.94 11.87
C ARG A 159 -7.92 6.18 10.63
N GLU A 160 -9.23 5.98 10.52
CA GLU A 160 -9.85 5.19 9.45
C GLU A 160 -9.77 5.81 8.05
N VAL A 161 -9.53 7.12 7.97
CA VAL A 161 -9.37 7.79 6.66
C VAL A 161 -8.19 7.21 5.89
N VAL A 162 -7.10 6.86 6.58
CA VAL A 162 -5.94 6.24 5.94
C VAL A 162 -6.28 4.84 5.46
N VAL A 163 -7.03 4.06 6.22
CA VAL A 163 -7.42 2.69 5.83
C VAL A 163 -8.28 2.72 4.58
N TYR A 164 -9.35 3.54 4.55
CA TYR A 164 -10.19 3.68 3.37
C TYR A 164 -9.42 4.26 2.17
N GLY A 165 -8.52 5.20 2.42
CA GLY A 165 -7.65 5.79 1.40
C GLY A 165 -6.73 4.76 0.75
N VAL A 166 -6.08 3.91 1.56
CA VAL A 166 -5.22 2.82 1.07
C VAL A 166 -6.05 1.81 0.27
N LEU A 167 -7.20 1.38 0.78
CA LEU A 167 -8.08 0.44 0.06
C LEU A 167 -8.53 1.00 -1.30
N ALA A 168 -9.00 2.25 -1.33
CA ALA A 168 -9.43 2.90 -2.56
C ALA A 168 -8.27 3.07 -3.55
N SER A 169 -7.10 3.47 -3.06
CA SER A 169 -5.89 3.67 -3.88
C SER A 169 -5.37 2.36 -4.45
N SER A 170 -5.27 1.31 -3.64
CA SER A 170 -4.84 -0.03 -4.06
C SER A 170 -5.81 -0.63 -5.09
N LEU A 171 -7.12 -0.49 -4.88
CA LEU A 171 -8.13 -0.94 -5.84
C LEU A 171 -8.03 -0.17 -7.16
N GLY A 172 -7.89 1.16 -7.10
CA GLY A 172 -7.73 2.00 -8.28
C GLY A 172 -6.48 1.64 -9.08
N ALA A 173 -5.33 1.46 -8.40
CA ALA A 173 -4.08 1.04 -9.03
C ALA A 173 -4.21 -0.37 -9.66
N ALA A 174 -4.87 -1.31 -8.98
CA ALA A 174 -5.11 -2.66 -9.52
C ALA A 174 -5.96 -2.62 -10.80
N LEU A 175 -7.06 -1.85 -10.80
CA LEU A 175 -7.93 -1.69 -11.97
C LEU A 175 -7.20 -0.99 -13.13
N GLN A 176 -6.38 0.02 -12.83
CA GLN A 176 -5.57 0.71 -13.83
C GLN A 176 -4.54 -0.24 -14.48
N SER A 177 -3.85 -1.04 -13.69
CA SER A 177 -2.88 -2.02 -14.20
C SER A 177 -3.56 -3.11 -15.02
N LEU A 178 -4.72 -3.62 -14.57
CA LEU A 178 -5.50 -4.61 -15.31
C LEU A 178 -5.94 -4.06 -16.69
N THR A 179 -6.53 -2.87 -16.71
CA THR A 179 -7.00 -2.25 -17.97
C THR A 179 -5.83 -1.87 -18.89
N SER A 180 -4.70 -1.44 -18.36
CA SER A 180 -3.52 -1.10 -19.17
C SER A 180 -2.87 -2.34 -19.78
N ALA A 181 -2.73 -3.43 -19.02
CA ALA A 181 -2.17 -4.69 -19.51
C ALA A 181 -3.02 -5.30 -20.64
N THR A 182 -4.35 -5.29 -20.49
CA THR A 182 -5.25 -5.80 -21.54
C THR A 182 -5.17 -5.02 -22.84
N ARG A 183 -5.07 -3.68 -22.76
CA ARG A 183 -4.91 -2.81 -23.93
C ARG A 183 -3.57 -3.05 -24.62
N LEU A 184 -2.48 -3.14 -23.85
CA LEU A 184 -1.15 -3.41 -24.39
C LEU A 184 -1.09 -4.77 -25.11
N LEU A 185 -1.63 -5.83 -24.49
CA LEU A 185 -1.66 -7.16 -25.09
C LEU A 185 -2.47 -7.17 -26.39
N THR A 186 -3.60 -6.48 -26.39
CA THR A 186 -4.50 -6.38 -27.55
C THR A 186 -3.86 -5.59 -28.70
N ALA A 187 -3.10 -4.54 -28.40
CA ALA A 187 -2.32 -3.79 -29.39
C ALA A 187 -1.27 -4.69 -30.03
N ILE A 188 -0.46 -5.39 -29.23
CA ILE A 188 0.58 -6.33 -29.71
C ILE A 188 -0.03 -7.44 -30.59
N ALA A 189 -1.18 -7.98 -30.19
CA ALA A 189 -1.89 -9.00 -30.97
C ALA A 189 -2.42 -8.48 -32.30
N THR A 190 -2.75 -7.19 -32.38
CA THR A 190 -3.24 -6.53 -33.60
C THR A 190 -2.10 -6.16 -34.54
N ASP A 191 -0.94 -5.78 -34.00
CA ASP A 191 0.28 -5.45 -34.76
C ASP A 191 0.90 -6.68 -35.46
N GLY A 192 0.43 -7.90 -35.16
CA GLY A 192 0.82 -9.11 -35.88
C GLY A 192 2.26 -9.58 -35.64
N MET A 193 3.01 -8.94 -34.73
CA MET A 193 4.41 -9.28 -34.43
C MET A 193 4.61 -10.70 -33.89
N LEU A 194 3.58 -11.32 -33.31
CA LEU A 194 3.64 -12.64 -32.65
C LEU A 194 2.63 -13.65 -33.24
N ALA A 195 2.35 -13.58 -34.54
CA ALA A 195 1.52 -14.58 -35.22
C ALA A 195 2.29 -15.92 -35.32
N PRO A 196 1.81 -17.05 -34.73
CA PRO A 196 0.42 -17.53 -34.66
C PRO A 196 -0.20 -17.67 -33.24
N PHE A 197 0.56 -17.45 -32.16
CA PHE A 197 0.13 -17.78 -30.79
C PHE A 197 -0.84 -16.75 -30.19
N LEU A 198 -0.77 -15.48 -30.62
CA LEU A 198 -1.59 -14.38 -30.06
C LEU A 198 -2.88 -14.04 -30.85
N ASN A 199 -3.21 -14.78 -31.91
CA ASN A 199 -4.34 -14.45 -32.79
C ASN A 199 -5.72 -14.47 -32.08
N CYS A 200 -5.81 -15.19 -30.96
CA CYS A 200 -6.96 -15.21 -30.04
C CYS A 200 -7.24 -13.84 -29.36
N PHE A 201 -6.19 -13.04 -29.14
CA PHE A 201 -6.25 -11.78 -28.39
C PHE A 201 -6.41 -10.53 -29.26
N ARG A 202 -6.54 -10.71 -30.58
CA ARG A 202 -6.68 -9.61 -31.54
C ARG A 202 -7.97 -8.82 -31.31
N HIS A 203 -7.87 -7.49 -31.34
CA HIS A 203 -9.05 -6.64 -31.18
C HIS A 203 -10.03 -6.87 -32.33
N ARG A 204 -11.33 -6.95 -32.01
CA ARG A 204 -12.41 -7.03 -33.00
C ARG A 204 -13.27 -5.79 -32.79
N ASP A 205 -13.30 -4.92 -33.80
CA ASP A 205 -13.82 -3.55 -33.70
C ASP A 205 -15.16 -3.47 -32.95
N GLY A 206 -15.20 -2.64 -31.92
CA GLY A 206 -16.39 -2.32 -31.13
C GLY A 206 -16.67 -3.20 -29.91
N LYS A 207 -15.83 -4.21 -29.61
CA LYS A 207 -15.97 -5.04 -28.41
C LYS A 207 -14.80 -4.86 -27.44
N GLU A 208 -15.10 -4.87 -26.14
CA GLU A 208 -14.07 -4.87 -25.11
C GLU A 208 -13.16 -6.12 -25.23
N PRO A 209 -11.86 -6.02 -24.89
CA PRO A 209 -10.89 -7.10 -25.06
C PRO A 209 -11.04 -8.19 -23.98
N TYR A 210 -12.18 -8.90 -23.96
CA TYR A 210 -12.48 -9.98 -23.00
C TYR A 210 -11.43 -11.11 -22.98
N PRO A 211 -10.87 -11.58 -24.11
CA PRO A 211 -9.84 -12.64 -24.08
C PRO A 211 -8.57 -12.18 -23.37
N SER A 212 -8.11 -10.96 -23.65
CA SER A 212 -6.93 -10.36 -23.02
C SER A 212 -7.16 -10.12 -21.52
N LEU A 213 -8.38 -9.72 -21.15
CA LEU A 213 -8.80 -9.58 -19.76
C LEU A 213 -8.78 -10.92 -19.03
N ALA A 214 -9.37 -11.96 -19.62
CA ALA A 214 -9.39 -13.30 -19.03
C ALA A 214 -7.97 -13.82 -18.79
N LEU A 215 -7.06 -13.64 -19.75
CA LEU A 215 -5.65 -14.02 -19.58
C LEU A 215 -5.01 -13.25 -18.42
N ALA A 216 -5.17 -11.93 -18.38
CA ALA A 216 -4.62 -11.11 -17.30
C ALA A 216 -5.15 -11.55 -15.92
N THR A 217 -6.45 -11.83 -15.79
CA THR A 217 -7.04 -12.34 -14.55
C THR A 217 -6.52 -13.73 -14.18
N VAL A 218 -6.34 -14.63 -15.14
CA VAL A 218 -5.76 -15.97 -14.89
C VAL A 218 -4.32 -15.84 -14.41
N ILE A 219 -3.51 -14.97 -15.02
CA ILE A 219 -2.13 -14.73 -14.58
C ILE A 219 -2.12 -14.14 -13.16
N CYS A 220 -2.91 -13.10 -12.90
CA CYS A 220 -3.00 -12.47 -11.58
C CYS A 220 -3.50 -13.41 -10.48
N LYS A 221 -4.28 -14.45 -10.82
CA LYS A 221 -4.74 -15.47 -9.86
C LYS A 221 -3.65 -16.48 -9.47
N ASN A 222 -2.69 -16.72 -10.36
CA ASN A 222 -1.66 -17.76 -10.18
C ASN A 222 -0.29 -17.20 -9.74
N LEU A 223 -0.15 -15.87 -9.64
CA LEU A 223 0.92 -15.20 -8.88
C LEU A 223 0.56 -15.14 -7.39
#